data_AF-A0A2S9GJF1-F1
#
_entry.id   AF-A0A2S9GJF1-F1
#
_cell.length_a   1.000
_cell.length_b   1.000
_cell.length_c   1.000
_cell.angle_alpha   90.00
_cell.angle_beta   90.00
_cell.angle_gamma   90.00
#
_symmetry.space_group_name_H-M   'P 1'
#
loop_
_entity.id
_entity.type
_entity.pdbx_description
1 polymer ?
#
loop_
_entity_poly.entity_id
_entity_poly.type
_entity_poly.pdbx_seq_one_letter_code
_entity_poly.pdbx_strand_id
1 'polypeptide(L)'
;ATALAERGVAVELFERESHLGGRVGGWDEVLPDGTPVAMNRGFHAFFRQYYNLRDLLCRIDPHLSMLAPLDDYPLVDALGRRDT
;
A
#
# COMPACT_ATOMS: atom_id res chain seq x y z
N ALA A 1 -0.71 -16.61 -0.57
CA ALA A 1 -1.65 -17.00 -1.65
C ALA A 1 -1.00 -16.90 -3.03
N THR A 2 -0.62 -15.70 -3.49
CA THR A 2 -0.10 -15.46 -4.85
C THR A 2 1.02 -16.41 -5.28
N ALA A 3 2.10 -16.52 -4.49
CA ALA A 3 3.22 -17.41 -4.84
C ALA A 3 2.84 -18.89 -4.95
N LEU A 4 1.83 -19.35 -4.19
CA LEU A 4 1.31 -20.72 -4.26
C LEU A 4 0.45 -20.91 -5.50
N ALA A 5 -0.49 -19.98 -5.75
CA ALA A 5 -1.37 -20.03 -6.91
C ALA A 5 -0.60 -20.02 -8.23
N GLU A 6 0.45 -19.20 -8.34
CA GLU A 6 1.33 -19.17 -9.52
C GLU A 6 2.08 -20.49 -9.77
N ARG A 7 2.22 -21.34 -8.74
CA ARG A 7 2.85 -22.67 -8.84
C ARG A 7 1.83 -23.78 -9.06
N GLY A 8 0.59 -23.43 -9.38
CA GLY A 8 -0.49 -24.40 -9.65
C GLY A 8 -1.08 -25.03 -8.40
N VAL A 9 -0.79 -24.50 -7.21
CA VAL A 9 -1.41 -24.97 -5.97
C VAL A 9 -2.79 -24.31 -5.82
N ALA A 10 -3.82 -25.12 -5.59
CA ALA A 10 -5.15 -24.61 -5.26
C ALA A 10 -5.12 -23.88 -3.92
N VAL A 11 -5.59 -22.64 -3.89
CA VAL A 11 -5.60 -21.78 -2.69
C VAL A 11 -7.02 -21.27 -2.45
N GLU A 12 -7.49 -21.45 -1.23
CA GLU A 12 -8.73 -20.84 -0.74
C GLU A 12 -8.38 -19.74 0.28
N LEU A 13 -9.01 -18.58 0.14
CA LEU A 13 -8.80 -17.42 1.01
C LEU A 13 -10.06 -17.20 1.85
N PHE A 14 -9.89 -17.12 3.17
CA PHE A 14 -10.95 -16.78 4.10
C PHE A 14 -10.65 -15.40 4.69
N GLU A 15 -11.48 -14.42 4.38
CA GLU A 15 -11.43 -13.06 4.92
C GLU A 15 -12.80 -12.75 5.53
N ARG A 16 -12.79 -12.12 6.71
CA ARG A 16 -14.02 -11.74 7.42
C ARG A 16 -14.61 -10.46 6.85
N GLU A 17 -13.75 -9.52 6.48
CA GLU A 17 -14.17 -8.23 5.95
C GLU A 17 -14.65 -8.33 4.48
N SER A 18 -15.42 -7.35 4.03
CA SER A 18 -15.90 -7.27 2.64
C SER A 18 -14.82 -6.91 1.62
N HIS A 19 -13.57 -6.75 2.06
CA HIS A 19 -12.44 -6.32 1.25
C HIS A 19 -11.17 -7.06 1.68
N LEU A 20 -10.23 -7.19 0.74
CA LEU A 20 -8.89 -7.71 1.01
C LEU A 20 -7.94 -6.60 1.48
N GLY A 21 -6.76 -7.00 1.97
CA GLY A 21 -5.67 -6.07 2.29
C GLY A 21 -5.49 -5.83 3.79
N GLY A 22 -6.47 -6.17 4.62
CA GLY A 22 -6.35 -6.02 6.08
C GLY A 22 -5.91 -4.61 6.48
N ARG A 23 -4.79 -4.48 7.21
CA ARG A 23 -4.28 -3.18 7.66
C ARG A 23 -3.79 -2.25 6.55
N VAL A 24 -3.52 -2.76 5.34
CA VAL A 24 -3.11 -1.94 4.19
C VAL A 24 -4.27 -1.65 3.23
N GLY A 25 -5.50 -2.01 3.60
CA GLY A 25 -6.69 -1.71 2.81
C GLY A 25 -6.98 -0.21 2.74
N GLY A 26 -7.44 0.21 1.56
CA GLY A 26 -7.97 1.54 1.31
C GLY A 26 -9.30 1.45 0.56
N TRP A 27 -10.11 2.50 0.63
CA TRP A 27 -11.42 2.60 -0.02
C TRP A 27 -11.65 4.02 -0.52
N ASP A 28 -12.48 4.16 -1.55
CA ASP A 28 -12.93 5.46 -2.02
C ASP A 28 -14.05 5.98 -1.12
N GLU A 29 -14.04 7.27 -0.85
CA GLU A 29 -15.04 7.98 -0.08
C GLU A 29 -15.40 9.30 -0.77
N VAL A 30 -16.64 9.74 -0.62
CA VAL A 30 -17.10 11.02 -1.16
C VAL A 30 -17.37 11.96 0.01
N LEU A 31 -16.63 13.06 0.05
CA LEU A 31 -16.80 14.09 1.07
C LEU A 31 -18.16 14.81 0.93
N PRO A 32 -18.64 15.53 1.95
CA PRO A 32 -19.92 16.22 1.90
C PRO A 32 -20.07 17.24 0.74
N ASP A 33 -18.95 17.75 0.22
CA ASP A 33 -18.92 18.67 -0.93
C ASP A 33 -18.91 17.95 -2.29
N GLY A 34 -18.98 16.62 -2.30
CA GLY A 34 -18.95 15.78 -3.50
C GLY A 34 -17.54 15.39 -3.96
N THR A 35 -16.49 15.83 -3.27
CA THR A 35 -15.10 15.50 -3.65
C THR A 35 -14.80 14.02 -3.39
N PRO A 36 -14.35 13.24 -4.39
CA PRO A 36 -13.87 11.89 -4.19
C PRO A 36 -12.47 11.89 -3.56
N VAL A 37 -12.27 11.07 -2.54
CA VAL A 37 -10.99 10.88 -1.86
C VAL A 37 -10.70 9.39 -1.66
N ALA A 38 -9.42 9.02 -1.69
CA ALA A 38 -8.98 7.70 -1.28
C ALA A 38 -8.64 7.73 0.22
N MET A 39 -9.30 6.88 1.00
CA MET A 39 -9.12 6.75 2.44
C MET A 39 -8.37 5.46 2.76
N ASN A 40 -7.39 5.54 3.66
CA ASN A 40 -6.58 4.39 4.08
C ASN A 40 -6.53 4.32 5.60
N ARG A 41 -6.36 3.12 6.17
CA ARG A 41 -6.18 2.96 7.61
C ARG A 41 -4.72 3.14 8.02
N GLY A 42 -4.26 4.39 8.03
CA GLY A 42 -2.93 4.79 8.45
C GLY A 42 -1.99 5.10 7.28
N PHE A 43 -0.72 5.29 7.60
CA PHE A 43 0.32 5.57 6.61
C PHE A 43 0.94 4.28 6.09
N HIS A 44 1.07 4.17 4.76
CA HIS A 44 1.68 3.02 4.10
C HIS A 44 2.82 3.49 3.20
N ALA A 45 4.04 3.20 3.63
CA ALA A 45 5.24 3.35 2.83
C ALA A 45 6.15 2.15 3.06
N PHE A 46 7.03 1.89 2.10
CA PHE A 46 8.04 0.85 2.20
C PHE A 46 9.31 1.30 1.51
N PHE A 47 10.43 0.74 1.97
CA PHE A 47 11.74 1.00 1.40
C PHE A 47 11.89 0.28 0.07
N ARG A 48 12.57 0.92 -0.90
CA ARG A 48 12.83 0.33 -2.24
C ARG A 48 13.64 -0.97 -2.16
N GLN A 49 14.33 -1.18 -1.04
CA GLN A 49 15.16 -2.33 -0.71
C GLN A 49 14.33 -3.58 -0.36
N TYR A 50 13.00 -3.48 -0.24
CA TYR A 50 12.14 -4.64 -0.01
C TYR A 50 11.90 -5.39 -1.32
N TYR A 51 12.96 -6.02 -1.84
CA TYR A 51 12.99 -6.58 -3.20
C TYR A 51 11.89 -7.59 -3.47
N ASN A 52 11.58 -8.48 -2.52
CA ASN A 52 10.48 -9.44 -2.69
C ASN A 52 9.10 -8.77 -2.81
N LEU A 53 8.86 -7.69 -2.05
CA LEU A 53 7.62 -6.92 -2.16
C LEU A 53 7.59 -6.16 -3.48
N ARG A 54 8.71 -5.54 -3.85
CA ARG A 54 8.83 -4.82 -5.12
C ARG A 54 8.59 -5.72 -6.33
N ASP A 55 9.20 -6.91 -6.33
CA ASP A 55 9.00 -7.92 -7.37
C ASP A 55 7.56 -8.43 -7.41
N LEU A 56 6.88 -8.54 -6.27
CA LEU A 56 5.46 -8.87 -6.21
C LEU A 56 4.60 -7.76 -6.82
N LEU A 57 4.88 -6.49 -6.50
CA LEU A 57 4.16 -5.32 -7.02
C LEU A 57 4.37 -5.13 -8.53
N CYS A 58 5.57 -5.42 -9.04
CA CYS A 58 5.86 -5.42 -10.48
C CYS A 58 4.96 -6.38 -11.29
N ARG A 59 4.31 -7.36 -10.67
CA ARG A 59 3.41 -8.29 -11.36
C ARG A 59 2.09 -7.64 -11.79
N ILE A 60 1.67 -6.58 -11.11
CA ILE A 60 0.45 -5.82 -11.44
C ILE A 60 0.75 -4.50 -12.12
N ASP A 61 1.93 -3.93 -11.86
CA ASP A 61 2.42 -2.72 -12.51
C ASP A 61 3.95 -2.81 -12.69
N PRO A 62 4.43 -3.24 -13.87
CA PRO A 62 5.86 -3.42 -14.13
C PRO A 62 6.69 -2.14 -13.96
N HIS A 63 6.07 -0.97 -14.14
CA HIS A 63 6.72 0.33 -14.00
C HIS A 63 6.58 0.93 -12.60
N LEU A 64 5.79 0.31 -11.73
CA LEU A 64 5.46 0.79 -10.39
C LEU A 64 4.88 2.22 -10.40
N SER A 65 4.14 2.56 -11.46
CA SER A 65 3.48 3.86 -11.64
C SER A 65 2.40 4.16 -10.60
N MET A 66 1.87 3.14 -9.92
CA MET A 66 0.97 3.30 -8.78
C MET A 66 1.65 3.80 -7.49
N LEU A 67 2.98 3.90 -7.48
CA LEU A 67 3.74 4.39 -6.33
C LEU A 67 4.29 5.79 -6.56
N ALA A 68 4.21 6.63 -5.53
CA ALA A 68 4.91 7.91 -5.51
C ALA A 68 6.28 7.74 -4.84
N PRO A 69 7.41 8.11 -5.49
CA PRO A 69 8.70 8.12 -4.83
C PRO A 69 8.73 9.22 -3.76
N LEU A 70 9.23 8.88 -2.57
CA LEU A 70 9.62 9.85 -1.56
C LEU A 70 11.14 9.99 -1.59
N ASP A 71 11.62 11.21 -1.79
CA ASP A 71 13.06 11.53 -1.80
C ASP A 71 13.65 11.49 -0.39
N ASP A 72 12.83 11.83 0.61
CA ASP A 72 13.19 11.79 2.02
C ASP A 72 11.93 11.58 2.90
N TYR A 73 12.13 11.14 4.14
CA TYR A 73 11.08 11.04 5.15
C TYR A 73 11.49 11.82 6.41
N PRO A 74 11.40 13.16 6.37
CA PRO A 74 11.89 14.00 7.45
C PRO A 74 11.06 13.77 8.72
N LEU A 75 11.73 13.41 9.80
CA LEU A 75 11.13 13.33 11.12
C LEU A 75 10.96 14.76 11.65
N VAL A 76 9.71 15.20 11.73
CA VAL A 76 9.35 16.48 12.35
C VAL A 76 8.92 16.23 13.79
N ASP A 77 9.62 16.83 14.74
CA ASP A 77 9.23 16.75 16.14
C ASP A 77 8.09 17.72 16.50
N ALA A 78 7.59 17.64 17.74
CA ALA A 78 6.48 18.48 18.21
C ALA A 78 6.80 19.99 18.21
N LEU A 79 8.07 20.39 18.08
CA LEU A 79 8.51 21.79 17.98
C LEU A 79 8.77 22.21 16.53
N GLY A 80 8.49 21.35 15.55
CA GLY A 80 8.67 21.63 14.13
C GLY A 80 10.10 21.46 13.62
N ARG A 81 11.01 20.88 14.42
CA ARG A 81 12.40 20.65 14.00
C ARG A 81 12.47 19.41 13.11
N ARG A 82 13.31 19.45 12.06
CA ARG A 82 13.57 18.34 11.14
C ARG A 82 14.89 17.65 11.50
N ASP A 83 14.94 16.34 11.32
CA ASP A 83 16.22 15.64 11.21
C ASP A 83 16.97 16.13 9.97
N THR A 84 18.31 16.17 10.10
CA THR A 84 19.24 16.67 9.08
C THR A 84 20.18 15.56 8.65
#